data_AF-A0A412H887-F1
#
_entry.id   AF-A0A412H887-F1
#
_cell.length_a   1.000
_cell.length_b   1.000
_cell.length_c   1.000
_cell.angle_alpha   90.00
_cell.angle_beta   90.00
_cell.angle_gamma   90.00
#
_symmetry.space_group_name_H-M   'P 1'
#
loop_
_entity.id
_entity.type
_entity.pdbx_description
1 polymer ?
#
loop_
_entity_poly.entity_id
_entity_poly.type
_entity_poly.pdbx_seq_one_letter_code
_entity_poly.pdbx_strand_id
1 'polypeptide(L)'
;MSESKKIKTALVSVYHKDGLDAILAKLHAEGVEFLSTGGTRQFIESLGYPCKAVEDITTYPSILGGRVKTLHPKIFGGILCRRELEGDQQQVAQYEIPEIDLVIVDLYPFEDTVASGAAEQDVIEKIDIGGISLIRAGAKNFNDVVIVASKHQYQPLLEILNKQGAVTTREQRRWFAGEAFTVSSHYDTAIRDYFKK
;
A
#
# COMPACT_ATOMS: atom_id res chain seq x y z
N MET A 1 -6.85 -22.52 0.24
CA MET A 1 -6.07 -21.42 0.84
C MET A 1 -4.64 -21.87 1.02
N SER A 2 -3.71 -21.33 0.23
CA SER A 2 -2.28 -21.62 0.39
C SER A 2 -1.72 -21.03 1.68
N GLU A 3 -1.03 -21.85 2.47
CA GLU A 3 -0.36 -21.45 3.71
C GLU A 3 0.77 -20.44 3.46
N SER A 4 1.42 -20.50 2.30
CA SER A 4 2.47 -19.56 1.89
C SER A 4 2.16 -18.88 0.56
N LYS A 5 2.62 -17.63 0.39
CA LYS A 5 2.48 -16.86 -0.86
C LYS A 5 3.78 -16.14 -1.15
N LYS A 6 4.22 -16.20 -2.42
CA LYS A 6 5.35 -15.42 -2.92
C LYS A 6 4.87 -14.03 -3.32
N ILE A 7 5.59 -13.00 -2.89
CA ILE A 7 5.43 -11.62 -3.34
C ILE A 7 6.10 -11.53 -4.71
N LYS A 8 5.35 -11.14 -5.73
CA LYS A 8 5.82 -10.92 -7.11
C LYS A 8 5.69 -9.46 -7.50
N THR A 9 4.64 -8.79 -7.01
CA THR A 9 4.36 -7.38 -7.30
C THR A 9 4.12 -6.61 -6.01
N ALA A 10 4.81 -5.47 -5.84
CA ALA A 10 4.65 -4.58 -4.71
C ALA A 10 4.19 -3.18 -5.15
N LEU A 11 3.04 -2.74 -4.64
CA LEU A 11 2.57 -1.36 -4.74
C LEU A 11 3.14 -0.55 -3.55
N VAL A 12 3.95 0.45 -3.83
CA VAL A 12 4.62 1.28 -2.82
C VAL A 12 4.15 2.73 -2.99
N SER A 13 3.49 3.29 -1.98
CA SER A 13 2.96 4.65 -1.99
C SER A 13 3.11 5.26 -0.60
N VAL A 14 4.26 5.88 -0.34
CA VAL A 14 4.64 6.34 1.00
C VAL A 14 5.12 7.79 1.02
N TYR A 15 4.67 8.50 2.05
CA TYR A 15 5.17 9.79 2.48
C TYR A 15 6.58 9.64 3.08
N HIS A 16 6.74 8.84 4.14
CA HIS A 16 8.03 8.61 4.79
C HIS A 16 8.83 7.50 4.10
N LYS A 17 10.13 7.73 3.86
CA LYS A 17 11.00 6.81 3.10
C LYS A 17 12.12 6.21 3.94
N ASP A 18 12.25 6.63 5.20
CA ASP A 18 13.30 6.17 6.10
C ASP A 18 13.19 4.65 6.34
N GLY A 19 14.27 3.92 6.06
CA GLY A 19 14.35 2.47 6.20
C GLY A 19 13.65 1.66 5.09
N LEU A 20 13.04 2.33 4.11
CA LEU A 20 12.37 1.66 2.98
C LEU A 20 13.39 1.06 1.98
N ASP A 21 14.56 1.68 1.86
CA ASP A 21 15.66 1.27 0.99
C ASP A 21 16.10 -0.19 1.25
N ALA A 22 16.23 -0.60 2.51
CA ALA A 22 16.60 -1.96 2.88
C ALA A 22 15.55 -3.00 2.43
N ILE A 23 14.27 -2.65 2.55
CA ILE A 23 13.16 -3.49 2.09
C ILE A 23 13.15 -3.58 0.56
N LEU A 24 13.29 -2.44 -0.13
CA LEU A 24 13.31 -2.39 -1.59
C LEU A 24 14.49 -3.18 -2.16
N ALA A 25 15.67 -3.09 -1.54
CA ALA A 25 16.84 -3.87 -1.94
C ALA A 25 16.57 -5.38 -1.87
N LYS A 26 15.95 -5.84 -0.77
CA LYS A 26 15.58 -7.26 -0.62
C LYS A 26 14.52 -7.71 -1.60
N LEU A 27 13.45 -6.92 -1.78
CA LEU A 27 12.39 -7.24 -2.73
C LEU A 27 12.93 -7.29 -4.17
N HIS A 28 13.77 -6.34 -4.57
CA HIS A 28 14.39 -6.38 -5.89
C HIS A 28 15.29 -7.61 -6.06
N ALA A 29 16.11 -7.95 -5.07
CA ALA A 29 16.98 -9.13 -5.15
C ALA A 29 16.20 -10.43 -5.37
N GLU A 30 14.94 -10.48 -4.93
CA GLU A 30 14.00 -11.60 -5.10
C GLU A 30 13.18 -11.54 -6.41
N GLY A 31 13.41 -10.50 -7.24
CA GLY A 31 12.74 -10.28 -8.52
C GLY A 31 11.32 -9.71 -8.40
N VAL A 32 11.02 -8.99 -7.32
CA VAL A 32 9.71 -8.33 -7.13
C VAL A 32 9.61 -7.10 -8.03
N GLU A 33 8.51 -7.00 -8.78
CA GLU A 33 8.18 -5.82 -9.57
C GLU A 33 7.60 -4.71 -8.70
N PHE A 34 8.03 -3.47 -8.91
CA PHE A 34 7.52 -2.30 -8.19
C PHE A 34 6.51 -1.51 -9.01
N LEU A 35 5.39 -1.16 -8.36
CA LEU A 35 4.39 -0.20 -8.82
C LEU A 35 4.40 0.99 -7.87
N SER A 36 4.43 2.22 -8.39
CA SER A 36 4.41 3.42 -7.53
C SER A 36 3.91 4.67 -8.25
N THR A 37 3.78 5.78 -7.51
CA THR A 37 3.41 7.10 -8.05
C THR A 37 4.34 8.19 -7.51
N GLY A 38 4.43 9.29 -8.25
CA GLY A 38 5.02 10.55 -7.79
C GLY A 38 6.41 10.39 -7.13
N GLY A 39 6.58 11.00 -5.96
CA GLY A 39 7.87 11.03 -5.26
C GLY A 39 8.34 9.68 -4.72
N THR A 40 7.44 8.71 -4.51
CA THR A 40 7.83 7.36 -4.10
C THR A 40 8.46 6.60 -5.27
N ARG A 41 7.92 6.76 -6.48
CA ARG A 41 8.52 6.20 -7.70
C ARG A 41 9.92 6.75 -7.93
N GLN A 42 10.07 8.08 -7.87
CA GLN A 42 11.37 8.74 -8.05
C GLN A 42 12.41 8.23 -7.04
N PHE A 43 12.00 7.99 -5.80
CA PHE A 43 12.87 7.41 -4.79
C PHE A 43 13.33 6.00 -5.16
N ILE A 44 12.41 5.11 -5.56
CA ILE A 44 12.75 3.75 -5.99
C ILE A 44 13.72 3.77 -7.18
N GLU A 45 13.43 4.59 -8.19
CA GLU A 45 14.28 4.74 -9.39
C GLU A 45 15.66 5.33 -9.03
N SER A 46 15.74 6.25 -8.07
CA SER A 46 17.03 6.82 -7.61
C SER A 46 17.95 5.80 -6.93
N LEU A 47 17.39 4.70 -6.42
CA LEU A 47 18.14 3.56 -5.90
C LEU A 47 18.61 2.59 -7.01
N GLY A 48 18.27 2.88 -8.27
CA GLY A 48 18.62 2.06 -9.43
C GLY A 48 17.62 0.94 -9.73
N TYR A 49 16.43 0.96 -9.14
CA TYR A 49 15.44 -0.11 -9.26
C TYR A 49 14.35 0.24 -10.27
N PRO A 50 13.97 -0.67 -11.19
CA PRO A 50 12.90 -0.41 -12.14
C PRO A 50 11.55 -0.30 -11.41
N CYS A 51 10.76 0.72 -11.76
CA CYS A 51 9.45 0.96 -11.17
C CYS A 51 8.44 1.37 -12.24
N LYS A 52 7.31 0.66 -12.32
CA LYS A 52 6.20 0.99 -13.22
C LYS A 52 5.32 2.07 -12.58
N ALA A 53 4.84 3.03 -13.37
CA ALA A 53 3.89 4.02 -12.88
C ALA A 53 2.52 3.37 -12.68
N VAL A 54 1.81 3.75 -11.62
CA VAL A 54 0.40 3.38 -11.48
C VAL A 54 -0.43 4.00 -12.61
N GLU A 55 -0.06 5.20 -13.06
CA GLU A 55 -0.70 5.90 -14.17
C GLU A 55 -0.68 5.09 -15.48
N ASP A 56 0.40 4.32 -15.71
CA ASP A 56 0.55 3.44 -16.88
C ASP A 56 -0.46 2.28 -16.83
N ILE A 57 -0.85 1.85 -15.63
CA ILE A 57 -1.83 0.78 -15.41
C ILE A 57 -3.25 1.32 -15.51
N THR A 58 -3.52 2.44 -14.85
CA THR A 58 -4.88 2.98 -14.70
C THR A 58 -5.38 3.68 -15.95
N THR A 59 -4.51 4.05 -16.89
CA THR A 59 -4.85 4.82 -18.10
C THR A 59 -5.49 6.19 -17.80
N TYR A 60 -5.45 6.63 -16.54
CA TYR A 60 -5.96 7.92 -16.08
C TYR A 60 -4.80 8.75 -15.51
N PRO A 61 -4.68 10.03 -15.90
CA PRO A 61 -3.72 10.91 -15.27
C PRO A 61 -4.14 11.23 -13.82
N SER A 62 -3.19 11.66 -12.99
CA SER A 62 -3.50 12.22 -11.67
C SER A 62 -4.34 13.50 -11.82
N ILE A 63 -5.63 13.43 -11.48
CA ILE A 63 -6.59 14.56 -11.56
C ILE A 63 -6.89 15.15 -10.17
N LEU A 64 -7.56 16.32 -10.15
CA LEU A 64 -8.08 16.97 -8.94
C LEU A 64 -7.02 17.20 -7.86
N GLY A 65 -5.86 17.75 -8.24
CA GLY A 65 -4.76 18.02 -7.31
C GLY A 65 -4.13 16.76 -6.71
N GLY A 66 -4.38 15.58 -7.30
CA GLY A 66 -3.88 14.32 -6.78
C GLY A 66 -4.76 13.66 -5.72
N ARG A 67 -6.01 14.11 -5.54
CA ARG A 67 -7.00 13.46 -4.67
C ARG A 67 -7.43 12.08 -5.19
N VAL A 68 -7.30 11.83 -6.49
CA VAL A 68 -7.72 10.59 -7.15
C VAL A 68 -6.56 10.04 -7.98
N LYS A 69 -5.61 9.36 -7.33
CA LYS A 69 -4.46 8.72 -8.00
C LYS A 69 -4.61 7.20 -8.10
N THR A 70 -4.98 6.58 -6.98
CA THR A 70 -4.97 5.11 -6.82
C THR A 70 -6.37 4.50 -6.77
N LEU A 71 -7.42 5.32 -6.66
CA LEU A 71 -8.84 4.93 -6.62
C LEU A 71 -9.32 4.44 -8.00
N HIS A 72 -8.80 3.31 -8.44
CA HIS A 72 -9.05 2.74 -9.76
C HIS A 72 -9.29 1.22 -9.70
N PRO A 73 -10.24 0.66 -10.47
CA PRO A 73 -10.54 -0.76 -10.47
C PRO A 73 -9.35 -1.66 -10.79
N LYS A 74 -8.40 -1.25 -11.64
CA LYS A 74 -7.18 -2.04 -11.89
C LYS A 74 -6.26 -2.16 -10.68
N ILE A 75 -6.23 -1.15 -9.80
CA ILE A 75 -5.41 -1.20 -8.57
C ILE A 75 -6.14 -1.99 -7.49
N PHE A 76 -7.40 -1.64 -7.22
CA PHE A 76 -8.19 -2.32 -6.20
C PHE A 76 -8.54 -3.76 -6.60
N GLY A 77 -8.76 -4.04 -7.88
CA GLY A 77 -8.95 -5.38 -8.41
C GLY A 77 -7.69 -6.24 -8.24
N GLY A 78 -6.50 -5.67 -8.48
CA GLY A 78 -5.23 -6.35 -8.26
C GLY A 78 -4.97 -6.71 -6.80
N ILE A 79 -5.47 -5.88 -5.87
CA ILE A 79 -5.38 -6.12 -4.42
C ILE A 79 -6.49 -7.06 -3.94
N LEU A 80 -7.71 -6.95 -4.44
CA LEU A 80 -8.91 -7.59 -3.87
C LEU A 80 -9.34 -8.88 -4.58
N CYS A 81 -8.77 -9.22 -5.73
CA CYS A 81 -9.13 -10.46 -6.42
C CYS A 81 -8.80 -11.66 -5.52
N ARG A 82 -9.78 -12.57 -5.37
CA ARG A 82 -9.57 -13.82 -4.65
C ARG A 82 -8.94 -14.81 -5.60
N ARG A 83 -7.70 -15.20 -5.32
CA ARG A 83 -6.90 -15.97 -6.29
C ARG A 83 -7.36 -17.40 -6.49
N GLU A 84 -8.13 -17.92 -5.53
CA GLU A 84 -8.70 -19.26 -5.58
C GLU A 84 -10.11 -19.31 -6.17
N LEU A 85 -10.72 -18.15 -6.49
CA LEU A 85 -12.04 -18.10 -7.10
C LEU A 85 -11.93 -17.91 -8.60
N GLU A 86 -12.35 -18.93 -9.35
CA GLU A 86 -12.30 -18.96 -10.81
C GLU A 86 -12.99 -17.75 -11.46
N GLY A 87 -14.14 -17.32 -10.92
CA GLY A 87 -14.85 -16.14 -11.44
C GLY A 87 -14.06 -14.83 -11.33
N ASP A 88 -13.32 -14.62 -10.23
CA ASP A 88 -12.45 -13.46 -10.09
C ASP A 88 -11.26 -13.55 -11.08
N GLN A 89 -10.71 -14.76 -11.28
CA GLN A 89 -9.59 -14.99 -12.22
C GLN A 89 -9.97 -14.75 -13.68
N GLN A 90 -11.20 -15.12 -14.09
CA GLN A 90 -11.74 -14.80 -15.41
C GLN A 90 -11.83 -13.29 -15.62
N GLN A 91 -12.29 -12.54 -14.62
CA GLN A 91 -12.36 -11.08 -14.69
C GLN A 91 -10.97 -10.42 -14.71
N VAL A 92 -10.04 -10.94 -13.90
CA VAL A 92 -8.64 -10.48 -13.90
C VAL A 92 -8.02 -10.61 -15.28
N ALA A 93 -8.22 -11.74 -15.95
CA ALA A 93 -7.75 -11.96 -17.32
C ALA A 93 -8.48 -11.05 -18.33
N GLN A 94 -9.80 -10.96 -18.25
CA GLN A 94 -10.63 -10.18 -19.17
C GLN A 94 -10.29 -8.68 -19.15
N TYR A 95 -10.02 -8.12 -17.96
CA TYR A 95 -9.77 -6.69 -17.76
C TYR A 95 -8.29 -6.35 -17.59
N GLU A 96 -7.40 -7.33 -17.82
CA GLU A 96 -5.94 -7.17 -17.75
C GLU A 96 -5.50 -6.54 -16.42
N ILE A 97 -6.02 -7.08 -15.32
CA ILE A 97 -5.78 -6.57 -13.98
C ILE A 97 -4.48 -7.20 -13.44
N PRO A 98 -3.44 -6.43 -13.11
CA PRO A 98 -2.25 -6.99 -12.51
C PRO A 98 -2.52 -7.40 -11.06
N GLU A 99 -2.14 -8.61 -10.66
CA GLU A 99 -2.16 -9.01 -9.24
C GLU A 99 -1.14 -8.19 -8.43
N ILE A 100 -1.52 -7.80 -7.22
CA ILE A 100 -0.65 -7.11 -6.25
C ILE A 100 -0.54 -8.00 -5.01
N ASP A 101 0.69 -8.31 -4.59
CA ASP A 101 0.97 -9.20 -3.45
C ASP A 101 1.36 -8.45 -2.19
N LEU A 102 1.95 -7.27 -2.35
CA LEU A 102 2.42 -6.43 -1.26
C LEU A 102 1.95 -5.00 -1.51
N VAL A 103 1.36 -4.40 -0.49
CA VAL A 103 1.03 -2.97 -0.46
C VAL A 103 1.82 -2.34 0.68
N ILE A 104 2.69 -1.38 0.36
CA ILE A 104 3.39 -0.55 1.34
C ILE A 104 2.85 0.87 1.20
N VAL A 105 2.15 1.34 2.22
CA VAL A 105 1.49 2.63 2.23
C VAL A 105 1.54 3.22 3.63
N ASP A 106 1.74 4.52 3.74
CA ASP A 106 1.52 5.26 4.98
C ASP A 106 0.64 6.48 4.68
N LEU A 107 0.04 7.03 5.72
CA LEU A 107 -0.88 8.16 5.62
C LEU A 107 -0.12 9.46 5.84
N TYR A 108 -0.67 10.56 5.32
CA TYR A 108 -0.18 11.88 5.67
C TYR A 108 -0.26 12.12 7.19
N PRO A 109 0.67 12.89 7.77
CA PRO A 109 0.70 13.18 9.20
C PRO A 109 -0.41 14.18 9.58
N PHE A 110 -1.65 13.71 9.63
CA PHE A 110 -2.84 14.51 9.94
C PHE A 110 -2.76 15.13 11.33
N GLU A 111 -2.43 14.33 12.34
CA GLU A 111 -2.31 14.79 13.73
C GLU A 111 -1.22 15.85 13.90
N ASP A 112 -0.06 15.67 13.25
CA ASP A 112 1.01 16.68 13.29
C ASP A 112 0.57 17.99 12.61
N THR A 113 -0.22 17.89 11.54
CA THR A 113 -0.78 19.07 10.86
C THR A 113 -1.74 19.82 11.79
N VAL A 114 -2.62 19.11 12.48
CA VAL A 114 -3.51 19.71 13.50
C VAL A 114 -2.71 20.35 14.64
N ALA A 115 -1.69 19.65 15.15
CA ALA A 115 -0.85 20.14 16.24
C ALA A 115 -0.01 21.37 15.86
N SER A 116 0.34 21.53 14.58
CA SER A 116 1.08 22.69 14.07
C SER A 116 0.27 24.00 14.08
N GLY A 117 -1.06 23.93 14.26
CA GLY A 117 -1.93 25.10 14.17
C GLY A 117 -2.20 25.56 12.73
N ALA A 118 -2.05 24.65 11.75
CA ALA A 118 -2.36 24.92 10.36
C ALA A 118 -3.81 25.39 10.16
N ALA A 119 -4.06 26.12 9.07
CA ALA A 119 -5.41 26.55 8.73
C ALA A 119 -6.31 25.34 8.47
N GLU A 120 -7.62 25.48 8.74
CA GLU A 120 -8.60 24.39 8.53
C GLU A 120 -8.52 23.79 7.12
N GLN A 121 -8.37 24.62 6.09
CA GLN A 121 -8.21 24.16 4.72
C GLN A 121 -7.01 23.22 4.58
N ASP A 122 -5.87 23.54 5.20
CA ASP A 122 -4.66 22.71 5.13
C ASP A 122 -4.86 21.39 5.88
N VAL A 123 -5.58 21.41 7.01
CA VAL A 123 -5.94 20.19 7.75
C VAL A 123 -6.85 19.29 6.90
N ILE A 124 -7.85 19.86 6.23
CA ILE A 124 -8.77 19.15 5.35
C ILE A 124 -8.03 18.51 4.16
N GLU A 125 -7.07 19.22 3.55
CA GLU A 125 -6.25 18.65 2.46
C GLU A 125 -5.34 17.49 2.91
N LYS A 126 -5.12 17.30 4.21
CA LYS A 126 -4.35 16.18 4.77
C LYS A 126 -5.18 14.95 5.11
N ILE A 127 -6.49 14.99 4.89
CA ILE A 127 -7.36 13.81 5.00
C ILE A 127 -7.13 12.92 3.77
N ASP A 128 -6.49 11.78 3.98
CA ASP A 128 -6.11 10.86 2.92
C ASP A 128 -7.23 9.84 2.61
N ILE A 129 -7.77 9.91 1.39
CA ILE A 129 -8.79 8.99 0.90
C ILE A 129 -8.15 7.77 0.21
N GLY A 130 -7.06 8.00 -0.52
CA GLY A 130 -6.40 6.96 -1.31
C GLY A 130 -5.65 5.97 -0.42
N GLY A 131 -4.82 6.50 0.47
CA GLY A 131 -4.02 5.72 1.41
C GLY A 131 -4.88 4.84 2.32
N ILE A 132 -5.92 5.41 2.94
CA ILE A 132 -6.81 4.66 3.83
C ILE A 132 -7.56 3.54 3.08
N SER A 133 -7.94 3.79 1.83
CA SER A 133 -8.60 2.80 0.99
C SER A 133 -7.65 1.64 0.64
N LEU A 134 -6.39 1.92 0.30
CA LEU A 134 -5.36 0.90 0.06
C LEU A 134 -5.07 0.05 1.29
N ILE A 135 -4.93 0.68 2.47
CA ILE A 135 -4.74 0.00 3.76
C ILE A 135 -5.86 -1.02 3.99
N ARG A 136 -7.12 -0.58 3.88
CA ARG A 136 -8.29 -1.44 4.12
C ARG A 136 -8.41 -2.54 3.08
N ALA A 137 -8.09 -2.27 1.81
CA ALA A 137 -8.14 -3.26 0.75
C ALA A 137 -7.10 -4.38 0.96
N GLY A 138 -5.85 -4.01 1.23
CA GLY A 138 -4.78 -4.96 1.53
C GLY A 138 -5.08 -5.80 2.78
N ALA A 139 -5.55 -5.15 3.86
CA ALA A 139 -5.92 -5.84 5.08
C ALA A 139 -7.10 -6.81 4.90
N LYS A 140 -8.11 -6.41 4.12
CA LYS A 140 -9.27 -7.28 3.81
C LYS A 140 -8.83 -8.55 3.08
N ASN A 141 -7.92 -8.45 2.11
CA ASN A 141 -7.49 -9.58 1.30
C ASN A 141 -6.19 -10.25 1.81
N PHE A 142 -5.98 -10.28 3.13
CA PHE A 142 -4.78 -10.86 3.75
C PHE A 142 -4.52 -12.33 3.41
N ASN A 143 -5.51 -13.06 2.88
CA ASN A 143 -5.29 -14.42 2.39
C ASN A 143 -4.24 -14.45 1.26
N ASP A 144 -4.14 -13.38 0.47
CA ASP A 144 -3.27 -13.27 -0.69
C ASP A 144 -2.30 -12.08 -0.62
N VAL A 145 -2.62 -11.03 0.15
CA VAL A 145 -1.89 -9.75 0.17
C VAL A 145 -1.25 -9.46 1.53
N VAL A 146 -0.02 -8.95 1.50
CA VAL A 146 0.67 -8.36 2.66
C VAL A 146 0.42 -6.85 2.65
N ILE A 147 -0.03 -6.28 3.77
CA ILE A 147 -0.22 -4.83 3.92
C ILE A 147 0.74 -4.26 4.97
N VAL A 148 1.56 -3.30 4.58
CA VAL A 148 2.39 -2.49 5.46
C VAL A 148 1.79 -1.09 5.48
N ALA A 149 1.13 -0.73 6.58
CA ALA A 149 0.37 0.50 6.75
C ALA A 149 1.14 1.60 7.51
N SER A 150 2.32 1.27 8.05
CA SER A 150 3.14 2.16 8.85
C SER A 150 4.62 1.76 8.83
N LYS A 151 5.51 2.74 9.01
CA LYS A 151 6.96 2.52 9.16
C LYS A 151 7.32 1.57 10.31
N HIS A 152 6.49 1.46 11.34
CA HIS A 152 6.70 0.52 12.45
C HIS A 152 6.69 -0.95 12.01
N GLN A 153 6.07 -1.23 10.87
CA GLN A 153 5.99 -2.57 10.29
C GLN A 153 7.15 -2.88 9.33
N TYR A 154 8.06 -1.93 9.06
CA TYR A 154 9.19 -2.12 8.17
C TYR A 154 10.17 -3.16 8.71
N GLN A 155 10.54 -3.04 9.99
CA GLN A 155 11.45 -3.98 10.62
C GLN A 155 10.90 -5.42 10.63
N PRO A 156 9.64 -5.68 11.05
CA PRO A 156 9.01 -6.99 10.89
C PRO A 156 9.00 -7.53 9.45
N LEU A 157 8.70 -6.69 8.45
CA LEU A 157 8.73 -7.11 7.05
C LEU A 157 10.16 -7.49 6.62
N LEU A 158 11.15 -6.66 6.96
CA LEU A 158 12.55 -6.91 6.62
C LEU A 158 13.07 -8.21 7.25
N GLU A 159 12.69 -8.50 8.49
CA GLU A 159 13.03 -9.78 9.15
C GLU A 159 12.46 -10.98 8.41
N ILE A 160 11.22 -10.90 7.93
CA ILE A 160 10.61 -11.95 7.10
C ILE A 160 11.39 -12.11 5.79
N LEU A 161 11.67 -11.00 5.09
CA LEU A 161 12.42 -11.02 3.83
C LEU A 161 13.83 -11.61 4.01
N ASN A 162 14.51 -11.28 5.11
CA ASN A 162 15.83 -11.82 5.44
C ASN A 162 15.81 -13.33 5.73
N LYS A 163 14.77 -13.81 6.43
CA LYS A 163 14.69 -15.19 6.90
C LYS A 163 14.24 -16.17 5.84
N GLN A 164 13.29 -15.77 4.99
CA GLN A 164 12.59 -16.68 4.08
C GLN A 164 12.36 -16.10 2.67
N GLY A 165 13.02 -14.99 2.32
CA GLY A 165 12.89 -14.34 1.02
C GLY A 165 11.53 -13.64 0.85
N ALA A 166 11.16 -13.34 -0.40
CA ALA A 166 9.90 -12.70 -0.75
C ALA A 166 8.69 -13.64 -0.61
N VAL A 167 8.58 -14.38 0.50
CA VAL A 167 7.51 -15.34 0.79
C VAL A 167 6.93 -15.04 2.17
N THR A 168 5.61 -15.05 2.30
CA THR A 168 4.92 -14.87 3.59
C THR A 168 4.00 -16.02 3.91
N THR A 169 3.83 -16.31 5.20
CA THR A 169 2.79 -17.22 5.69
C THR A 169 1.46 -16.49 5.84
N ARG A 170 0.36 -17.24 5.85
CA ARG A 170 -0.97 -16.68 6.10
C ARG A 170 -1.07 -16.02 7.48
N GLU A 171 -0.42 -16.58 8.49
CA GLU A 171 -0.36 -16.00 9.83
C GLU A 171 0.35 -14.63 9.84
N GLN A 172 1.49 -14.52 9.17
CA GLN A 172 2.20 -13.25 9.01
C GLN A 172 1.30 -12.20 8.34
N ARG A 173 0.65 -12.55 7.22
CA ARG A 173 -0.29 -11.64 6.53
C ARG A 173 -1.46 -11.22 7.42
N ARG A 174 -1.99 -12.14 8.24
CA ARG A 174 -3.05 -11.83 9.20
C ARG A 174 -2.58 -10.84 10.27
N TRP A 175 -1.35 -10.98 10.76
CA TRP A 175 -0.78 -10.01 11.70
C TRP A 175 -0.68 -8.62 11.07
N PHE A 176 -0.10 -8.52 9.86
CA PHE A 176 -0.02 -7.26 9.11
C PHE A 176 -1.40 -6.61 8.89
N ALA A 177 -2.42 -7.42 8.61
CA ALA A 177 -3.80 -6.93 8.46
C ALA A 177 -4.39 -6.39 9.77
N GLY A 178 -4.07 -7.01 10.92
CA GLY A 178 -4.46 -6.50 12.24
C GLY A 178 -3.84 -5.13 12.52
N GLU A 179 -2.53 -5.00 12.33
CA GLU A 179 -1.81 -3.73 12.48
C GLU A 179 -2.34 -2.66 11.52
N ALA A 180 -2.66 -3.02 10.28
CA ALA A 180 -3.25 -2.11 9.30
C ALA A 180 -4.63 -1.58 9.74
N PHE A 181 -5.49 -2.42 10.33
CA PHE A 181 -6.76 -1.95 10.87
C PHE A 181 -6.59 -1.08 12.12
N THR A 182 -5.59 -1.36 12.96
CA THR A 182 -5.21 -0.46 14.07
C THR A 182 -4.85 0.93 13.56
N VAL A 183 -4.02 1.03 12.51
CA VAL A 183 -3.67 2.31 11.87
C VAL A 183 -4.92 3.03 11.34
N SER A 184 -5.78 2.33 10.60
CA SER A 184 -6.99 2.96 10.05
C SER A 184 -7.97 3.44 11.11
N SER A 185 -8.15 2.67 12.18
CA SER A 185 -9.05 3.02 13.29
C SER A 185 -8.55 4.22 14.08
N HIS A 186 -7.23 4.31 14.29
CA HIS A 186 -6.60 5.46 14.94
C HIS A 186 -6.77 6.73 14.08
N TYR A 187 -6.49 6.62 12.79
CA TYR A 187 -6.61 7.73 11.84
C TYR A 187 -8.03 8.32 11.78
N ASP A 188 -9.05 7.47 11.62
CA ASP A 188 -10.45 7.93 11.60
C ASP A 188 -10.89 8.52 12.95
N THR A 189 -10.35 8.02 14.06
CA THR A 189 -10.59 8.58 15.40
C THR A 189 -10.03 9.99 15.50
N ALA A 190 -8.80 10.23 15.04
CA ALA A 190 -8.19 11.56 15.04
C ALA A 190 -8.97 12.56 14.19
N ILE A 191 -9.43 12.16 12.99
CA ILE A 191 -10.27 13.00 12.11
C ILE A 191 -11.60 13.32 12.79
N ARG A 192 -12.29 12.31 13.35
CA ARG A 192 -13.54 12.51 14.07
C ARG A 192 -13.37 13.51 15.20
N ASP A 193 -12.31 13.37 15.99
CA ASP A 193 -12.07 14.22 17.15
C ASP A 193 -11.71 15.65 16.75
N TYR A 194 -11.07 15.86 15.59
CA TYR A 194 -10.89 17.19 15.01
C TYR A 194 -12.23 17.87 14.71
N PHE A 195 -13.16 17.20 14.03
CA PHE A 195 -14.47 17.76 13.67
C PHE A 195 -15.47 17.88 14.84
N LYS A 196 -15.20 17.24 15.98
CA LYS A 196 -16.05 17.30 17.18
C LYS A 196 -15.64 18.35 18.20
N LYS A 197 -14.50 19.02 17.98
CA LYS A 197 -14.10 20.19 18.77
C LYS A 197 -14.96 21.39 18.41
#